data_AF-A0A9E3KZE6-F1
#
_entry.id   AF-A0A9E3KZE6-F1
#
_cell.length_a   1.000
_cell.length_b   1.000
_cell.length_c   1.000
_cell.angle_alpha   90.00
_cell.angle_beta   90.00
_cell.angle_gamma   90.00
#
_symmetry.space_group_name_H-M   'P 1'
#
loop_
_entity.id
_entity.type
_entity.pdbx_description
1 polymer ?
#
loop_
_entity_poly.entity_id
_entity_poly.type
_entity_poly.pdbx_seq_one_letter_code
_entity_poly.pdbx_strand_id
1 'polypeptide(L)'
;MRGYRNTFLIIGAAASALAALLHVGCILFGASWYRFFGAGERMARMAAAGHWYPTAITSCIVALLSCWSLYALSGAGVIRRLPLVRPALCLITGVYLLRAVAFAPFHRYFPGNSAAFWVWSSAICLVIGLVHLVGLWQAWPRLRPTAA
;
A
#
# COMPACT_ATOMS: atom_id res chain seq x y z
N MET A 1 15.48 10.49 -26.59
CA MET A 1 15.15 10.54 -25.15
C MET A 1 15.33 9.13 -24.58
N ARG A 2 16.44 8.82 -23.87
CA ARG A 2 16.61 7.49 -23.25
C ARG A 2 15.55 7.34 -22.17
N GLY A 3 14.59 6.44 -22.40
CA GLY A 3 13.49 6.16 -21.48
C GLY A 3 14.03 5.67 -20.14
N TYR A 4 14.05 6.55 -19.15
CA TYR A 4 14.33 6.15 -17.78
C TYR A 4 13.14 5.35 -17.26
N ARG A 5 13.35 4.06 -16.99
CA ARG A 5 12.38 3.20 -16.32
C ARG A 5 13.04 2.60 -15.10
N ASN A 6 12.50 2.93 -13.92
CA ASN A 6 12.96 2.34 -12.67
C ASN A 6 12.16 1.06 -12.38
N THR A 7 12.75 -0.10 -12.64
CA THR A 7 12.08 -1.40 -12.47
C THR A 7 11.61 -1.62 -11.03
N PHE A 8 12.35 -1.17 -10.02
CA PHE A 8 11.97 -1.32 -8.62
C PHE A 8 10.70 -0.52 -8.30
N LEU A 9 10.61 0.73 -8.74
CA LEU A 9 9.38 1.52 -8.56
C LEU A 9 8.20 0.97 -9.37
N ILE A 10 8.44 0.34 -10.53
CA ILE A 10 7.40 -0.37 -11.29
C ILE A 10 6.88 -1.58 -10.49
N ILE A 11 7.78 -2.38 -9.92
CA ILE A 11 7.39 -3.52 -9.07
C ILE A 11 6.63 -3.01 -7.84
N GLY A 12 7.10 -1.94 -7.18
CA GLY A 12 6.42 -1.31 -6.05
C GLY A 12 5.02 -0.79 -6.42
N ALA A 13 4.88 -0.21 -7.61
CA ALA A 13 3.59 0.23 -8.13
C ALA A 13 2.64 -0.94 -8.38
N ALA A 14 3.13 -2.00 -9.03
CA ALA A 14 2.35 -3.21 -9.31
C ALA A 14 1.90 -3.90 -8.02
N ALA A 15 2.79 -3.98 -7.02
CA ALA A 15 2.46 -4.55 -5.71
C ALA A 15 1.38 -3.72 -4.98
N SER A 16 1.49 -2.39 -5.01
CA SER A 16 0.48 -1.50 -4.41
C SER A 16 -0.87 -1.61 -5.14
N ALA A 17 -0.85 -1.73 -6.48
CA ALA A 17 -2.05 -1.96 -7.28
C ALA A 17 -2.71 -3.32 -6.97
N LEU A 18 -1.92 -4.39 -6.89
CA LEU A 18 -2.41 -5.72 -6.53
C LEU A 18 -3.03 -5.70 -5.13
N ALA A 19 -2.38 -5.05 -4.15
CA ALA A 19 -2.94 -4.88 -2.82
C ALA A 19 -4.27 -4.11 -2.86
N ALA A 20 -4.39 -3.04 -3.65
CA ALA A 20 -5.65 -2.33 -3.84
C ALA A 20 -6.75 -3.25 -4.41
N LEU A 21 -6.44 -4.06 -5.42
CA LEU A 21 -7.38 -5.03 -6.00
C LEU A 21 -7.83 -6.09 -5.00
N LEU A 22 -6.93 -6.59 -4.13
CA LEU A 22 -7.30 -7.51 -3.06
C LEU A 22 -8.29 -6.87 -2.08
N HIS A 23 -8.11 -5.58 -1.75
CA HIS A 23 -9.05 -4.84 -0.90
C HIS A 23 -10.40 -4.59 -1.59
N VAL A 24 -10.41 -4.34 -2.90
CA VAL A 24 -11.66 -4.31 -3.68
C VAL A 24 -12.35 -5.66 -3.59
N GLY A 25 -11.62 -6.77 -3.70
CA GLY A 25 -12.16 -8.11 -3.49
C GLY A 25 -12.79 -8.29 -2.12
N CYS A 26 -12.21 -7.75 -1.04
CA CYS A 26 -12.84 -7.79 0.29
C CYS A 26 -14.20 -7.10 0.32
N ILE A 27 -14.37 -6.00 -0.43
CA ILE A 27 -15.65 -5.30 -0.55
C ILE A 27 -16.66 -6.14 -1.34
N LEU A 28 -16.23 -6.72 -2.47
CA LEU A 28 -17.11 -7.46 -3.38
C LEU A 28 -17.54 -8.83 -2.84
N PHE A 29 -16.62 -9.56 -2.21
CA PHE A 29 -16.87 -10.90 -1.68
C PHE A 29 -17.24 -10.90 -0.18
N GLY A 30 -17.11 -9.75 0.49
CA GLY A 30 -17.63 -9.51 1.83
C GLY A 30 -16.99 -10.36 2.93
N ALA A 31 -17.82 -10.86 3.84
CA ALA A 31 -17.40 -11.45 5.12
C ALA A 31 -16.41 -12.63 4.98
N SER A 32 -16.54 -13.44 3.92
CA SER A 32 -15.63 -14.57 3.67
C SER A 32 -14.21 -14.10 3.42
N TRP A 33 -14.03 -13.05 2.62
CA TRP A 33 -12.73 -12.45 2.32
C TRP A 33 -12.16 -11.69 3.51
N TYR A 34 -12.98 -10.93 4.25
CA TYR A 34 -12.51 -10.30 5.48
C TYR A 34 -11.97 -11.32 6.50
N ARG A 35 -12.60 -12.50 6.61
CA ARG A 35 -12.07 -13.61 7.43
C ARG A 35 -10.81 -14.23 6.83
N PHE A 36 -10.81 -14.51 5.52
CA PHE A 36 -9.68 -15.14 4.83
C PHE A 36 -8.40 -14.31 4.96
N PHE A 37 -8.49 -13.00 4.74
CA PHE A 37 -7.37 -12.08 4.95
C PHE A 37 -7.10 -11.76 6.41
N GLY A 38 -7.92 -12.24 7.35
CA GLY A 38 -7.67 -12.10 8.79
C GLY A 38 -7.93 -10.71 9.35
N ALA A 39 -8.85 -9.93 8.75
CA ALA A 39 -9.32 -8.62 9.25
C ALA A 39 -10.20 -8.72 10.52
N GLY A 40 -10.33 -9.93 11.07
CA GLY A 40 -11.02 -10.22 12.31
C GLY A 40 -12.54 -10.37 12.16
N GLU A 41 -13.11 -11.07 13.13
CA GLU A 41 -14.53 -11.46 13.09
C GLU A 41 -15.47 -10.26 13.22
N ARG A 42 -15.04 -9.19 13.90
CA ARG A 42 -15.80 -7.94 13.99
C ARG A 42 -16.06 -7.33 12.62
N MET A 43 -15.03 -7.22 11.78
CA MET A 43 -15.17 -6.69 10.41
C MET A 43 -16.02 -7.59 9.54
N ALA A 44 -15.82 -8.91 9.63
CA ALA A 44 -16.57 -9.88 8.86
C ALA A 44 -18.08 -9.87 9.22
N ARG A 45 -18.44 -9.80 10.50
CA ARG A 45 -19.84 -9.70 10.95
C ARG A 45 -20.50 -8.40 10.51
N MET A 46 -19.79 -7.27 10.63
CA MET A 46 -20.29 -6.00 10.12
C MET A 46 -20.55 -6.06 8.61
N ALA A 47 -19.65 -6.68 7.84
CA ALA A 47 -19.83 -6.85 6.40
C ALA A 47 -21.01 -7.77 6.07
N ALA A 48 -21.16 -8.89 6.80
CA ALA A 48 -22.29 -9.80 6.64
C ALA A 48 -23.64 -9.15 6.99
N ALA A 49 -23.65 -8.23 7.95
CA ALA A 49 -24.83 -7.45 8.35
C ALA A 49 -25.13 -6.26 7.42
N GLY A 50 -24.38 -6.08 6.33
CA GLY A 50 -24.55 -4.95 5.41
C GLY A 50 -24.17 -3.59 5.99
N HIS A 51 -23.39 -3.56 7.07
CA HIS A 51 -22.95 -2.31 7.70
C HIS A 51 -22.00 -1.56 6.77
N TRP A 52 -22.11 -0.22 6.71
CA TRP A 52 -21.33 0.61 5.78
C TRP A 52 -19.84 0.70 6.12
N TYR A 53 -19.50 0.58 7.41
CA TYR A 53 -18.14 0.81 7.93
C TYR A 53 -17.03 -0.02 7.25
N PRO A 54 -17.15 -1.36 7.09
CA PRO A 54 -16.16 -2.17 6.39
C PRO A 54 -15.87 -1.65 4.98
N THR A 55 -16.92 -1.37 4.21
CA THR A 55 -16.82 -0.85 2.85
C THR A 55 -16.16 0.51 2.81
N ALA A 56 -16.54 1.44 3.69
CA ALA A 56 -15.97 2.78 3.72
C ALA A 56 -14.47 2.76 4.04
N ILE A 57 -14.05 2.08 5.11
CA ILE A 57 -12.63 2.01 5.49
C ILE A 57 -11.82 1.27 4.43
N THR A 58 -12.34 0.18 3.90
CA THR A 58 -11.63 -0.60 2.87
C THR A 58 -11.51 0.21 1.58
N SER A 59 -12.52 1.00 1.21
CA SER A 59 -12.48 1.91 0.06
C SER A 59 -11.43 3.01 0.24
N CYS A 60 -11.28 3.57 1.44
CA CYS A 60 -10.20 4.51 1.75
C CYS A 60 -8.82 3.87 1.55
N ILE A 61 -8.64 2.62 1.97
CA ILE A 61 -7.38 1.88 1.76
C ILE A 61 -7.13 1.65 0.26
N VAL A 62 -8.15 1.23 -0.49
CA VAL A 62 -8.06 1.08 -1.96
C VAL A 62 -7.58 2.38 -2.60
N ALA A 63 -8.22 3.50 -2.29
CA ALA A 63 -7.86 4.80 -2.85
C ALA A 63 -6.41 5.20 -2.51
N LEU A 64 -5.98 5.01 -1.26
CA LEU A 64 -4.60 5.28 -0.84
C LEU A 64 -3.58 4.42 -1.60
N LEU A 65 -3.81 3.12 -1.70
CA LEU A 65 -2.92 2.19 -2.40
C LEU A 65 -2.87 2.46 -3.92
N SER A 66 -4.00 2.82 -4.53
CA SER A 66 -4.06 3.27 -5.92
C SER A 66 -3.25 4.54 -6.12
N CYS A 67 -3.38 5.53 -5.23
CA CYS A 67 -2.55 6.73 -5.26
C CYS A 67 -1.06 6.40 -5.15
N TRP A 68 -0.67 5.51 -4.24
CA TRP A 68 0.73 5.12 -4.08
C TRP A 68 1.27 4.42 -5.32
N SER A 69 0.47 3.57 -5.98
CA SER A 69 0.80 2.97 -7.26
C SER A 69 1.08 4.03 -8.34
N LEU A 70 0.21 5.03 -8.46
CA LEU A 70 0.38 6.14 -9.40
C LEU A 70 1.66 6.95 -9.12
N TYR A 71 1.94 7.27 -7.85
CA TYR A 71 3.16 7.97 -7.46
C TYR A 71 4.43 7.15 -7.77
N ALA A 72 4.39 5.84 -7.53
CA ALA A 72 5.48 4.94 -7.89
C ALA A 72 5.69 4.85 -9.41
N LEU A 73 4.63 4.72 -10.22
CA LEU A 73 4.73 4.79 -11.69
C LEU A 73 5.28 6.13 -12.18
N SER A 74 4.88 7.23 -11.52
CA SER A 74 5.35 8.57 -11.83
C SER A 74 6.84 8.74 -11.54
N GLY A 75 7.29 8.27 -10.37
CA GLY A 75 8.72 8.24 -10.02
C GLY A 75 9.54 7.27 -10.87
N ALA A 76 8.90 6.22 -11.39
CA ALA A 76 9.53 5.27 -12.29
C ALA A 76 9.73 5.81 -13.71
N GLY A 77 9.13 6.96 -14.07
CA GLY A 77 9.15 7.49 -15.43
C GLY A 77 8.20 6.79 -16.41
N VAL A 78 7.22 6.03 -15.92
CA VAL A 78 6.23 5.33 -16.76
C VAL A 78 5.08 6.25 -17.15
N ILE A 79 4.61 7.09 -16.23
CA ILE A 79 3.55 8.08 -16.46
C ILE A 79 4.08 9.51 -16.30
N ARG A 80 3.24 10.51 -16.60
CA ARG A 80 3.60 11.93 -16.40
C ARG A 80 4.01 12.19 -14.95
N ARG A 81 4.98 13.08 -14.77
CA ARG A 81 5.44 13.51 -13.45
C ARG A 81 4.28 14.19 -12.69
N LEU A 82 3.88 13.60 -11.57
CA LEU A 82 2.89 14.14 -10.64
C LEU A 82 3.54 15.24 -9.78
N PRO A 83 2.75 16.14 -9.16
CA PRO A 83 3.31 17.07 -8.17
C PRO A 83 3.89 16.29 -6.98
N LEU A 84 4.94 16.81 -6.34
CA LEU A 84 5.43 16.27 -5.06
C LEU A 84 5.89 14.79 -5.08
N VAL A 85 6.33 14.23 -6.22
CA VAL A 85 6.74 12.81 -6.31
C VAL A 85 7.79 12.42 -5.25
N ARG A 86 8.81 13.26 -5.05
CA ARG A 86 9.90 12.96 -4.10
C ARG A 86 9.40 12.82 -2.66
N PRO A 87 8.74 13.82 -2.05
CA PRO A 87 8.21 13.67 -0.71
C PRO A 87 7.13 12.59 -0.63
N ALA A 88 6.31 12.40 -1.67
CA ALA A 88 5.33 11.31 -1.70
C ALA A 88 5.99 9.94 -1.62
N LEU A 89 7.05 9.68 -2.41
CA LEU A 89 7.78 8.41 -2.37
C LEU A 89 8.52 8.21 -1.05
N CYS A 90 9.08 9.26 -0.44
CA CYS A 90 9.63 9.18 0.91
C CYS A 90 8.56 8.75 1.91
N LEU A 91 7.38 9.38 1.86
CA LEU A 91 6.26 9.08 2.74
C LEU A 91 5.78 7.64 2.55
N ILE A 92 5.55 7.21 1.31
CA ILE A 92 5.08 5.85 0.98
C ILE A 92 6.09 4.82 1.50
N THR A 93 7.38 5.01 1.22
CA THR A 93 8.45 4.14 1.70
C THR A 93 8.46 4.08 3.22
N GLY A 94 8.39 5.24 3.87
CA GLY A 94 8.35 5.35 5.34
C GLY A 94 7.15 4.63 5.95
N VAL A 95 5.95 4.79 5.36
CA VAL A 95 4.73 4.12 5.84
C VAL A 95 4.82 2.60 5.70
N TYR A 96 5.31 2.08 4.57
CA TYR A 96 5.48 0.63 4.40
C TYR A 96 6.47 0.04 5.41
N LEU A 97 7.63 0.69 5.61
CA LEU A 97 8.63 0.25 6.57
C LEU A 97 8.14 0.39 8.01
N LEU A 98 7.49 1.49 8.36
CA LEU A 98 6.89 1.70 9.68
C LEU A 98 5.87 0.60 9.97
N ARG A 99 4.98 0.32 9.01
CA ARG A 99 3.96 -0.71 9.17
C ARG A 99 4.57 -2.10 9.33
N ALA A 100 5.69 -2.39 8.66
CA ALA A 100 6.40 -3.65 8.82
C ALA A 100 6.88 -3.87 10.27
N VAL A 101 7.42 -2.83 10.92
CA VAL A 101 8.01 -2.92 12.26
C VAL A 101 7.02 -2.64 13.39
N ALA A 102 5.93 -1.93 13.14
CA ALA A 102 4.96 -1.49 14.15
C ALA A 102 3.99 -2.60 14.62
N PHE A 103 4.42 -3.85 14.56
CA PHE A 103 3.67 -5.04 14.94
C PHE A 103 3.12 -4.96 16.37
N ALA A 104 3.99 -4.68 17.35
CA ALA A 104 3.64 -4.65 18.77
C ALA A 104 2.71 -3.49 19.17
N PRO A 105 2.94 -2.21 18.77
CA PRO A 105 2.05 -1.13 19.16
C PRO A 105 0.68 -1.22 18.47
N PHE A 106 0.60 -1.62 17.20
CA PHE A 106 -0.68 -1.66 16.48
C PHE A 106 -1.56 -2.87 16.83
N HIS A 107 -0.97 -3.98 17.28
CA HIS A 107 -1.74 -5.15 17.73
C HIS A 107 -2.76 -4.78 18.84
N ARG A 108 -2.43 -3.79 19.69
CA ARG A 108 -3.30 -3.31 20.77
C ARG A 108 -4.51 -2.50 20.28
N TYR A 109 -4.38 -1.80 19.14
CA TYR A 109 -5.43 -0.93 18.60
C TYR A 109 -6.41 -1.67 17.67
N PHE A 110 -5.99 -2.78 17.07
CA PHE A 110 -6.84 -3.63 16.23
C PHE A 110 -6.99 -5.04 16.82
N PRO A 111 -7.61 -5.17 18.01
CA PRO A 111 -7.87 -6.47 18.60
C PRO A 111 -8.83 -7.25 17.70
N GLY A 112 -8.47 -8.50 17.39
CA GLY A 112 -9.30 -9.41 16.58
C GLY A 112 -8.71 -9.78 15.22
N ASN A 113 -7.66 -9.10 14.75
CA ASN A 113 -6.90 -9.55 13.58
C ASN A 113 -6.10 -10.82 13.91
N SER A 114 -5.96 -11.75 12.96
CA SER A 114 -5.23 -12.99 13.21
C SER A 114 -3.71 -12.76 13.31
N ALA A 115 -3.01 -13.57 14.10
CA ALA A 115 -1.54 -13.49 14.18
C ALA A 115 -0.89 -13.71 12.80
N ALA A 116 -1.43 -14.64 12.01
CA ALA A 116 -0.99 -14.88 10.64
C ALA A 116 -1.14 -13.65 9.76
N PHE A 117 -2.27 -12.91 9.87
CA PHE A 117 -2.44 -11.65 9.15
C PHE A 117 -1.32 -10.69 9.50
N TRP A 118 -1.05 -10.45 10.78
CA TRP A 118 0.01 -9.54 11.19
C TRP A 118 1.37 -9.93 10.60
N VAL A 119 1.76 -11.21 10.69
CA VAL A 119 3.05 -11.70 10.17
C VAL A 119 3.15 -11.51 8.66
N TRP A 120 2.18 -12.06 7.92
CA TRP A 120 2.22 -12.01 6.45
C TRP A 120 2.16 -10.60 5.93
N SER A 121 1.25 -9.81 6.45
CA SER A 121 1.07 -8.44 6.00
C SER A 121 2.30 -7.57 6.36
N SER A 122 2.99 -7.83 7.48
CA SER A 122 4.22 -7.10 7.82
C SER A 122 5.37 -7.51 6.93
N ALA A 123 5.50 -8.80 6.63
CA ALA A 123 6.49 -9.30 5.68
C ALA A 123 6.27 -8.70 4.28
N ILE A 124 5.02 -8.69 3.79
CA ILE A 124 4.67 -8.09 2.49
C ILE A 124 5.01 -6.60 2.48
N CYS A 125 4.62 -5.85 3.52
CA CYS A 125 4.93 -4.42 3.58
C CYS A 125 6.43 -4.14 3.74
N LEU A 126 7.19 -5.00 4.41
CA LEU A 126 8.65 -4.89 4.46
C LEU A 126 9.24 -5.04 3.06
N VAL A 127 8.86 -6.09 2.33
CA VAL A 127 9.34 -6.33 0.96
C VAL A 127 8.98 -5.16 0.05
N ILE A 128 7.72 -4.69 0.07
CA ILE A 128 7.29 -3.54 -0.74
C ILE A 128 8.05 -2.27 -0.33
N GLY A 129 8.26 -2.05 0.96
CA GLY A 129 9.00 -0.91 1.50
C GLY A 129 10.47 -0.92 1.06
N LEU A 130 11.14 -2.07 1.09
CA LEU A 130 12.51 -2.22 0.59
C LEU A 130 12.61 -2.00 -0.92
N VAL A 131 11.65 -2.52 -1.69
CA VAL A 131 11.56 -2.28 -3.14
C VAL A 131 11.39 -0.78 -3.43
N HIS A 132 10.52 -0.09 -2.69
CA HIS A 132 10.36 1.36 -2.82
C HIS A 132 11.62 2.11 -2.41
N LEU A 133 12.31 1.70 -1.34
CA LEU A 133 13.53 2.33 -0.86
C LEU A 133 14.64 2.25 -1.92
N VAL A 134 14.87 1.07 -2.49
CA VAL A 134 15.85 0.87 -3.57
C VAL A 134 15.47 1.70 -4.80
N GLY A 135 14.20 1.66 -5.20
CA GLY A 135 13.70 2.44 -6.33
C GLY A 135 13.85 3.95 -6.12
N LEU A 136 13.50 4.44 -4.93
CA LEU A 136 13.63 5.85 -4.53
C LEU A 136 15.09 6.29 -4.54
N TRP A 137 16.00 5.48 -4.01
CA TRP A 137 17.43 5.77 -4.00
C TRP A 137 17.99 5.88 -5.43
N GLN A 138 17.64 4.93 -6.32
CA GLN A 138 18.04 4.96 -7.73
C GLN A 138 17.44 6.15 -8.50
N ALA A 139 16.22 6.57 -8.16
CA ALA A 139 15.54 7.71 -8.79
C ALA A 139 15.91 9.07 -8.19
N TRP A 140 16.56 9.08 -7.02
CA TRP A 140 16.80 10.27 -6.20
C TRP A 140 17.38 11.47 -6.96
N PRO A 141 18.44 11.32 -7.81
CA PRO A 141 19.02 12.46 -8.52
C PRO A 141 18.03 13.12 -9.50
N ARG A 142 17.07 12.35 -10.02
CA ARG A 142 16.10 12.76 -11.05
C ARG A 142 14.81 13.32 -10.47
N LEU A 143 14.54 13.03 -9.20
CA LEU A 143 13.35 13.47 -8.49
C LEU A 143 13.49 14.88 -7.89
N ARG A 144 14.63 15.55 -8.07
CA ARG A 144 14.82 16.95 -7.67
C ARG A 144 13.79 17.84 -8.38
N PRO A 145 13.15 18.81 -7.69
CA PRO A 145 12.42 19.86 -8.37
C PRO A 145 13.40 20.52 -9.35
N THR A 146 13.02 20.65 -10.61
CA THR A 146 13.77 21.53 -11.52
C THR A 146 13.66 22.92 -10.88
N ALA A 147 14.78 23.53 -10.51
CA ALA A 147 14.78 24.94 -10.15
C ALA A 147 14.20 25.68 -11.36
N ALA A 148 13.08 26.38 -11.14
CA ALA A 148 12.50 27.28 -12.13
C ALA A 148 13.39 28.52 -12.25
#